data_AF-A0A7R9WDI3-F1
#
_entry.id   AF-A0A7R9WDI3-F1
#
_cell.length_a   1.000
_cell.length_b   1.000
_cell.length_c   1.000
_cell.angle_alpha   90.00
_cell.angle_beta   90.00
_cell.angle_gamma   90.00
#
_symmetry.space_group_name_H-M   'P 1'
#
loop_
_entity.id
_entity.type
_entity.pdbx_description
1 polymer ?
#
loop_
_entity_poly.entity_id
_entity_poly.type
_entity_poly.pdbx_seq_one_letter_code
_entity_poly.pdbx_strand_id
1 'polypeptide(L)'
;MKRVAIALVSTQLLPTPSRAFSAAATESKACGSDNGFAAATAKSDGLNLDVDRLRETIGSGRVHQERNFFTERQVQALLSEVDDLRSSGALQPSGLSNTNKGNNQNFGKADREVCPVPWWRESLSDGTRVPGKDLSPDEEERVAASTKLQDLRLSLSSLLKRPTMSDSSLTHECYYSRSTKGAFLDRHMDERHEETKGSRGWLLPSRRSISWSVYLSDPSWDAEVNGGQLRSFPQAKFNESAPGRLETGSHNGNLQVGWLMRQHGAGTVPVFLDSWFKAQSAYTGDIEPHCILYVVDKMKDSVEHITHPWVNDVIQGGTAADYIKMRALEEENQRDRKTESDGGLFITQEFARDFRLLEDRESWAAGNQPDGSIAEDTVPLRGSLVMFDSVSVPHEVLLVKAGTRTALAGWFHEETQRFPEDFYDS
;
A
#
# COMPACT_ATOMS: atom_id res chain seq x y z
N MET A 1 -35.08 -24.36 3.07
CA MET A 1 -34.19 -23.90 4.17
C MET A 1 -34.09 -22.39 4.11
N LYS A 2 -34.53 -21.69 5.16
CA LYS A 2 -34.53 -20.22 5.27
C LYS A 2 -33.08 -19.75 5.46
N ARG A 3 -32.58 -18.89 4.56
CA ARG A 3 -31.29 -18.22 4.72
C ARG A 3 -31.46 -17.09 5.76
N VAL A 4 -30.67 -17.18 6.82
CA VAL A 4 -30.54 -16.15 7.86
C VAL A 4 -29.71 -15.01 7.28
N ALA A 5 -30.29 -13.81 7.23
CA ALA A 5 -29.58 -12.59 6.87
C ALA A 5 -28.70 -12.17 8.06
N ILE A 6 -27.40 -12.16 7.85
CA ILE A 6 -26.42 -11.58 8.79
C ILE A 6 -26.35 -10.09 8.46
N ALA A 7 -26.83 -9.24 9.37
CA ALA A 7 -26.66 -7.81 9.29
C ALA A 7 -25.20 -7.46 9.61
N LEU A 8 -24.46 -7.01 8.59
CA LEU A 8 -23.13 -6.41 8.76
C LEU A 8 -23.30 -4.90 8.93
N VAL A 9 -22.67 -4.36 9.97
CA VAL A 9 -22.56 -2.93 10.23
C VAL A 9 -21.81 -2.30 9.06
N SER A 10 -22.56 -1.58 8.22
CA SER A 10 -22.06 -0.69 7.19
C SER A 10 -21.24 0.40 7.86
N THR A 11 -19.93 0.45 7.59
CA THR A 11 -19.27 1.76 7.46
C THR A 11 -20.08 2.51 6.42
N GLN A 12 -20.73 3.60 6.81
CA GLN A 12 -21.53 4.41 5.90
C GLN A 12 -20.62 4.88 4.77
N LEU A 13 -20.75 4.21 3.61
CA LEU A 13 -20.38 4.80 2.34
C LEU A 13 -21.27 6.04 2.22
N LEU A 14 -20.66 7.22 2.26
CA LEU A 14 -21.35 8.45 1.89
C LEU A 14 -21.97 8.27 0.49
N PRO A 15 -23.20 8.76 0.25
CA PRO A 15 -23.90 8.54 -1.01
C PRO A 15 -23.07 9.07 -2.19
N THR A 16 -22.79 8.21 -3.14
CA THR A 16 -22.22 8.59 -4.43
C THR A 16 -23.29 9.33 -5.25
N PRO A 17 -23.00 10.53 -5.78
CA PRO A 17 -23.92 11.15 -6.74
C PRO A 17 -23.91 10.34 -8.04
N SER A 18 -25.08 9.91 -8.51
CA SER A 18 -25.23 9.30 -9.82
C SER A 18 -24.96 10.36 -10.90
N ARG A 19 -23.80 10.32 -11.53
CA ARG A 19 -23.56 10.99 -12.81
C ARG A 19 -23.27 9.94 -13.87
N ALA A 20 -24.09 9.94 -14.91
CA ALA A 20 -23.84 9.20 -16.13
C ALA A 20 -22.56 9.75 -16.79
N PHE A 21 -21.55 8.90 -16.92
CA PHE A 21 -20.34 9.22 -17.66
C PHE A 21 -20.61 9.01 -19.16
N SER A 22 -20.49 10.09 -19.94
CA SER A 22 -20.30 10.04 -21.38
C SER A 22 -18.78 10.01 -21.63
N ALA A 23 -18.25 8.84 -21.95
CA ALA A 23 -16.83 8.69 -22.28
C ALA A 23 -16.57 9.24 -23.70
N ALA A 24 -15.76 10.30 -23.80
CA ALA A 24 -15.09 10.65 -25.04
C ALA A 24 -13.77 9.86 -25.09
N ALA A 25 -13.68 8.95 -26.05
CA ALA A 25 -12.49 8.14 -26.28
C ALA A 25 -11.31 9.03 -26.65
N THR A 26 -10.21 8.92 -25.90
CA THR A 26 -8.91 9.46 -26.30
C THR A 26 -7.99 8.25 -26.48
N GLU A 27 -7.61 7.97 -27.72
CA GLU A 27 -6.75 6.83 -28.07
C GLU A 27 -5.37 6.99 -27.44
N SER A 28 -4.99 6.08 -26.55
CA SER A 28 -3.60 5.91 -26.10
C SER A 28 -3.02 4.62 -26.70
N LYS A 29 -2.20 4.75 -27.73
CA LYS A 29 -1.35 3.66 -28.25
C LYS A 29 -0.20 3.39 -27.28
N ALA A 30 -0.18 2.20 -26.68
CA ALA A 30 0.94 1.68 -25.91
C ALA A 30 1.73 0.64 -26.73
N CYS A 31 2.93 1.04 -27.16
CA CYS A 31 4.16 0.24 -27.28
C CYS A 31 5.17 1.11 -28.02
N GLY A 32 5.98 1.85 -27.27
CA GLY A 32 6.99 2.74 -27.84
C GLY A 32 8.16 2.85 -26.88
N SER A 33 9.32 2.40 -27.36
CA SER A 33 10.68 2.61 -26.89
C SER A 33 10.87 3.79 -25.92
N ASP A 34 11.67 3.55 -24.88
CA ASP A 34 12.27 4.54 -23.97
C ASP A 34 12.83 5.76 -24.72
N ASN A 35 11.96 6.73 -25.01
CA ASN A 35 12.38 8.08 -25.34
C ASN A 35 12.79 8.68 -24.01
N GLY A 36 14.09 8.94 -23.86
CA GLY A 36 14.69 9.56 -22.70
C GLY A 36 13.92 10.81 -22.28
N PHE A 37 13.02 10.63 -21.31
CA PHE A 37 12.55 11.71 -20.47
C PHE A 37 13.79 12.19 -19.73
N ALA A 38 14.41 13.25 -20.27
CA ALA A 38 15.33 14.05 -19.49
C ALA A 38 14.57 14.42 -18.21
N ALA A 39 14.97 13.80 -17.10
CA ALA A 39 14.40 14.07 -15.79
C ALA A 39 14.68 15.53 -15.50
N ALA A 40 13.73 16.40 -15.87
CA ALA A 40 13.70 17.75 -15.38
C ALA A 40 13.63 17.59 -13.86
N THR A 41 14.73 17.88 -13.18
CA THR A 41 14.77 18.13 -11.76
C THR A 41 13.94 19.40 -11.52
N ALA A 42 12.62 19.25 -11.61
CA ALA A 42 11.70 20.24 -11.10
C ALA A 42 11.97 20.28 -9.60
N LYS A 43 12.74 21.29 -9.18
CA LYS A 43 12.73 21.67 -7.77
C LYS A 43 11.29 22.04 -7.48
N SER A 44 10.59 21.18 -6.74
CA SER A 44 9.33 21.55 -6.12
C SER A 44 9.69 22.64 -5.11
N ASP A 45 9.60 23.90 -5.50
CA ASP A 45 10.12 25.07 -4.77
C ASP A 45 9.51 25.27 -3.34
N GLY A 46 8.69 24.34 -2.85
CA GLY A 46 8.14 24.34 -1.47
C GLY A 46 8.38 23.09 -0.63
N LEU A 47 8.80 21.97 -1.22
CA LEU A 47 9.03 20.72 -0.49
C LEU A 47 10.52 20.56 -0.23
N ASN A 48 10.96 20.92 0.98
CA ASN A 48 12.30 20.61 1.45
C ASN A 48 12.42 19.10 1.73
N LEU A 49 12.45 18.28 0.67
CA LEU A 49 12.56 16.82 0.70
C LEU A 49 13.87 16.39 0.07
N ASP A 50 14.54 15.41 0.68
CA ASP A 50 15.63 14.68 0.02
C ASP A 50 15.04 13.66 -0.96
N VAL A 51 14.76 14.13 -2.17
CA VAL A 51 14.02 13.39 -3.21
C VAL A 51 14.73 12.10 -3.63
N ASP A 52 16.06 12.12 -3.72
CA ASP A 52 16.84 10.96 -4.13
C ASP A 52 16.83 9.89 -3.02
N ARG A 53 17.07 10.31 -1.77
CA ARG A 53 16.97 9.40 -0.61
C ARG A 53 15.56 8.85 -0.46
N LEU A 54 14.53 9.65 -0.69
CA LEU A 54 13.14 9.22 -0.64
C LEU A 54 12.87 8.13 -1.69
N ARG A 55 13.22 8.38 -2.95
CA ARG A 55 13.06 7.40 -4.05
C ARG A 55 13.81 6.11 -3.73
N GLU A 56 15.07 6.21 -3.30
CA GLU A 56 15.88 5.04 -2.95
C GLU A 56 15.27 4.25 -1.79
N THR A 57 14.82 4.94 -0.74
CA THR A 57 14.25 4.30 0.46
C THR A 57 12.92 3.62 0.14
N ILE A 58 11.99 4.29 -0.55
CA ILE A 58 10.69 3.69 -0.92
C ILE A 58 10.88 2.57 -1.95
N GLY A 59 11.70 2.80 -2.98
CA GLY A 59 12.06 1.78 -3.97
C GLY A 59 12.75 0.56 -3.36
N SER A 60 13.36 0.73 -2.18
CA SER A 60 13.95 -0.34 -1.38
C SER A 60 12.96 -1.21 -0.57
N GLY A 61 11.68 -0.85 -0.57
CA GLY A 61 10.69 -1.47 0.30
C GLY A 61 10.89 -1.10 1.77
N ARG A 62 11.45 0.09 2.03
CA ARG A 62 11.69 0.61 3.37
C ARG A 62 10.83 1.83 3.66
N VAL A 63 10.80 2.21 4.93
CA VAL A 63 10.11 3.39 5.42
C VAL A 63 11.03 4.60 5.33
N HIS A 64 10.58 5.63 4.63
CA HIS A 64 11.24 6.92 4.60
C HIS A 64 10.67 7.84 5.69
N GLN A 65 11.54 8.52 6.43
CA GLN A 65 11.15 9.54 7.40
C GLN A 65 11.85 10.87 7.11
N GLU A 66 11.05 11.90 6.85
CA GLU A 66 11.50 13.29 6.73
C GLU A 66 11.20 14.04 8.03
N ARG A 67 12.21 14.68 8.62
CA ARG A 67 12.05 15.43 9.87
C ARG A 67 11.62 16.86 9.59
N ASN A 68 10.88 17.47 10.53
CA ASN A 68 10.44 18.86 10.41
C ASN A 68 9.67 19.13 9.10
N PHE A 69 8.90 18.13 8.63
CA PHE A 69 8.07 18.28 7.44
C PHE A 69 6.98 19.32 7.69
N PHE A 70 6.31 19.27 8.84
CA PHE A 70 5.46 20.37 9.28
C PHE A 70 6.18 21.27 10.28
N THR A 71 5.89 22.57 10.20
CA THR A 71 6.33 23.54 11.20
C THR A 71 5.55 23.34 12.50
N GLU A 72 6.08 23.84 13.61
CA GLU A 72 5.36 23.77 14.89
C GLU A 72 4.01 24.49 14.84
N ARG A 73 3.88 25.58 14.07
CA ARG A 73 2.61 26.30 13.89
C ARG A 73 1.56 25.43 13.18
N GLN A 74 1.96 24.75 12.11
CA GLN A 74 1.10 23.79 11.40
C GLN A 74 0.67 22.65 12.33
N VAL A 75 1.60 22.11 13.12
CA VAL A 75 1.29 21.03 14.07
C VAL A 75 0.27 21.51 15.11
N GLN A 76 0.44 22.70 15.68
CA GLN A 76 -0.51 23.25 16.68
C GLN A 76 -1.89 23.50 16.08
N ALA A 77 -1.97 24.08 14.88
CA ALA A 77 -3.24 24.34 14.19
C ALA A 77 -4.02 23.05 13.87
N LEU A 78 -3.31 21.96 13.54
CA LEU A 78 -3.90 20.63 13.33
C LEU A 78 -4.31 19.97 14.65
N LEU A 79 -3.52 20.10 15.71
CA LEU A 79 -3.87 19.59 17.04
C LEU A 79 -5.10 20.29 17.63
N SER A 80 -5.22 21.60 17.42
CA SER A 80 -6.41 22.39 17.76
C SER A 80 -7.67 21.80 17.09
N GLU A 81 -7.60 21.51 15.78
CA GLU A 81 -8.70 20.85 15.06
C GLU A 81 -9.00 19.43 15.58
N VAL A 82 -7.97 18.65 15.93
CA VAL A 82 -8.16 17.32 16.54
C VAL A 82 -8.92 17.42 17.87
N ASP A 83 -8.60 18.40 18.71
CA ASP A 83 -9.28 18.60 19.99
C ASP A 83 -10.74 19.06 19.81
N ASP A 84 -11.01 19.91 18.81
CA ASP A 84 -12.38 20.31 18.44
C ASP A 84 -13.20 19.12 17.92
N LEU A 85 -12.63 18.32 17.02
CA LEU A 85 -13.25 17.10 16.49
C LEU A 85 -13.49 16.07 17.60
N ARG A 86 -12.58 15.96 18.58
CA ARG A 86 -12.78 15.06 19.72
C ARG A 86 -13.89 15.57 20.62
N SER A 87 -13.91 16.87 20.93
CA SER A 87 -14.90 17.49 21.81
C SER A 87 -16.32 17.44 21.23
N SER A 88 -16.44 17.44 19.90
CA SER A 88 -17.70 17.25 19.18
C SER A 88 -18.09 15.77 18.97
N GLY A 89 -17.24 14.82 19.36
CA GLY A 89 -17.49 13.38 19.21
C GLY A 89 -17.31 12.87 17.78
N ALA A 90 -16.63 13.60 16.90
CA ALA A 90 -16.35 13.18 15.53
C ALA A 90 -15.25 12.09 15.46
N LEU A 91 -14.32 12.06 16.42
CA LEU A 91 -13.36 10.96 16.56
C LEU A 91 -14.07 9.71 17.06
N GLN A 92 -13.95 8.61 16.31
CA GLN A 92 -14.61 7.34 16.59
C GLN A 92 -13.58 6.21 16.77
N PRO A 93 -13.82 5.22 17.64
CA PRO A 93 -12.99 4.03 17.71
C PRO A 93 -12.85 3.34 16.36
N SER A 94 -11.63 2.94 16.02
CA SER A 94 -11.33 2.28 14.74
C SER A 94 -11.54 0.78 14.86
N GLY A 95 -12.19 0.17 13.86
CA GLY A 95 -12.37 -1.28 13.76
C GLY A 95 -11.06 -2.09 13.64
N LEU A 96 -9.93 -1.44 13.39
CA LEU A 96 -8.59 -2.03 13.34
C LEU A 96 -7.87 -1.98 14.69
N SER A 97 -8.60 -1.80 15.79
CA SER A 97 -8.03 -1.64 17.14
C SER A 97 -7.85 -2.96 17.90
N ASN A 98 -7.03 -2.91 18.95
CA ASN A 98 -6.58 -4.00 19.81
C ASN A 98 -7.62 -5.08 20.14
N THR A 99 -8.86 -4.67 20.40
CA THR A 99 -9.89 -5.51 21.01
C THR A 99 -10.85 -6.13 20.01
N ASN A 100 -10.84 -5.68 18.74
CA ASN A 100 -11.78 -6.14 17.74
C ASN A 100 -11.30 -7.46 17.08
N LYS A 101 -11.50 -8.59 17.77
CA LYS A 101 -11.24 -9.93 17.23
C LYS A 101 -12.57 -10.64 16.93
N GLY A 102 -12.92 -10.71 15.64
CA GLY A 102 -14.11 -11.44 15.16
C GLY A 102 -15.41 -10.63 15.21
N ASN A 103 -16.52 -11.30 15.54
CA ASN A 103 -17.87 -10.70 15.47
C ASN A 103 -18.25 -9.81 16.66
N ASN A 104 -17.41 -9.71 17.70
CA ASN A 104 -17.69 -8.90 18.90
C ASN A 104 -16.89 -7.59 18.86
N GLN A 105 -17.53 -6.50 18.41
CA GLN A 105 -16.97 -5.15 18.37
C GLN A 105 -17.03 -4.47 19.75
N ASN A 106 -16.39 -5.05 20.76
CA ASN A 106 -16.33 -4.43 22.10
C ASN A 106 -15.12 -3.51 22.18
N PHE A 107 -15.26 -2.27 21.71
CA PHE A 107 -14.20 -1.28 21.79
C PHE A 107 -13.86 -0.90 23.23
N GLY A 108 -12.59 -1.04 23.60
CA GLY A 108 -12.02 -0.60 24.87
C GLY A 108 -11.56 0.86 24.84
N LYS A 109 -11.36 1.45 26.02
CA LYS A 109 -10.83 2.82 26.18
C LYS A 109 -9.42 3.02 25.62
N ALA A 110 -8.69 1.93 25.39
CA ALA A 110 -7.35 1.94 24.85
C ALA A 110 -7.31 1.82 23.31
N ASP A 111 -8.48 1.71 22.67
CA ASP A 111 -8.53 1.58 21.22
C ASP A 111 -8.21 2.90 20.52
N ARG A 112 -7.61 2.77 19.35
CA ARG A 112 -7.30 3.88 18.46
C ARG A 112 -8.57 4.58 18.01
N GLU A 113 -8.58 5.90 18.08
CA GLU A 113 -9.63 6.76 17.53
C GLU A 113 -9.21 7.29 16.16
N VAL A 114 -10.14 7.40 15.21
CA VAL A 114 -9.92 7.97 13.89
C VAL A 114 -11.03 8.94 13.50
N CYS A 115 -10.71 9.93 12.66
CA CYS A 115 -11.68 10.85 12.06
C CYS A 115 -11.20 11.26 10.66
N PRO A 116 -12.00 11.09 9.59
CA PRO A 116 -11.69 11.68 8.29
C PRO A 116 -11.44 13.19 8.42
N VAL A 117 -10.47 13.70 7.67
CA VAL A 117 -10.10 15.11 7.71
C VAL A 117 -11.12 15.92 6.89
N PRO A 118 -11.86 16.87 7.51
CA PRO A 118 -13.03 17.48 6.87
C PRO A 118 -12.71 18.26 5.59
N TRP A 119 -11.50 18.81 5.48
CA TRP A 119 -11.07 19.67 4.37
C TRP A 119 -10.30 18.93 3.27
N TRP A 120 -10.04 17.63 3.45
CA TRP A 120 -9.15 16.90 2.54
C TRP A 120 -9.71 16.79 1.13
N ARG A 121 -10.99 16.43 0.99
CA ARG A 121 -11.60 16.23 -0.33
C ARG A 121 -11.57 17.51 -1.16
N GLU A 122 -11.91 18.64 -0.56
CA GLU A 122 -11.90 19.94 -1.24
C GLU A 122 -10.48 20.33 -1.67
N SER A 123 -9.46 19.98 -0.88
CA SER A 123 -8.06 20.27 -1.19
C SER A 123 -7.51 19.54 -2.42
N LEU A 124 -8.14 18.42 -2.79
CA LEU A 124 -7.75 17.64 -3.97
C LEU A 124 -8.28 18.27 -5.26
N SER A 125 -9.51 18.77 -5.22
CA SER A 125 -10.28 19.20 -6.39
C SER A 125 -9.90 20.57 -6.94
N ASP A 126 -9.33 21.44 -6.11
CA ASP A 126 -8.97 22.80 -6.51
C ASP A 126 -7.66 23.16 -5.81
N GLY A 127 -6.58 23.30 -6.58
CA GLY A 127 -5.35 23.96 -6.11
C GLY A 127 -5.58 25.44 -5.71
N THR A 128 -6.82 25.89 -5.81
CA THR A 128 -7.32 27.22 -5.51
C THR A 128 -8.50 27.15 -4.53
N ARG A 129 -8.28 26.67 -3.30
CA ARG A 129 -8.92 27.40 -2.21
C ARG A 129 -8.26 28.78 -2.21
N VAL A 130 -8.84 29.72 -2.97
CA VAL A 130 -8.65 31.13 -2.67
C VAL A 130 -9.28 31.29 -1.30
N PRO A 131 -8.49 31.50 -0.24
CA PRO A 131 -9.07 31.72 1.07
C PRO A 131 -10.11 32.83 0.96
N GLY A 132 -11.22 32.71 1.69
CA GLY A 132 -11.98 33.90 2.03
C GLY A 132 -11.03 34.93 2.63
N LYS A 133 -11.27 36.23 2.41
CA LYS A 133 -10.33 37.30 2.77
C LYS A 133 -9.99 37.39 4.27
N ASP A 134 -10.56 36.55 5.13
CA ASP A 134 -10.49 36.63 6.59
C ASP A 134 -10.31 35.24 7.23
N LEU A 135 -9.22 34.52 6.92
CA LEU A 135 -8.87 33.31 7.66
C LEU A 135 -8.30 33.66 9.03
N SER A 136 -8.64 32.84 10.03
CA SER A 136 -7.88 32.83 11.28
C SER A 136 -6.46 32.28 11.05
N PRO A 137 -5.49 32.62 11.91
CA PRO A 137 -4.12 32.10 11.80
C PRO A 137 -4.04 30.56 11.74
N ASP A 138 -4.87 29.86 12.52
CA ASP A 138 -4.91 28.38 12.49
C ASP A 138 -5.47 27.85 11.16
N GLU A 139 -6.45 28.54 10.56
CA GLU A 139 -6.95 28.17 9.23
C GLU A 139 -5.92 28.39 8.14
N GLU A 140 -5.14 29.48 8.20
CA GLU A 140 -4.02 29.73 7.28
C GLU A 140 -2.99 28.60 7.34
N GLU A 141 -2.60 28.17 8.55
CA GLU A 141 -1.63 27.10 8.75
C GLU A 141 -2.19 25.73 8.31
N ARG A 142 -3.48 25.45 8.50
CA ARG A 142 -4.14 24.24 7.96
C ARG A 142 -4.19 24.25 6.44
N VAL A 143 -4.50 25.39 5.81
CA VAL A 143 -4.43 25.54 4.34
C VAL A 143 -3.01 25.29 3.85
N ALA A 144 -1.99 25.86 4.52
CA ALA A 144 -0.60 25.63 4.16
C ALA A 144 -0.20 24.15 4.30
N ALA A 145 -0.63 23.45 5.35
CA ALA A 145 -0.38 22.03 5.54
C ALA A 145 -1.06 21.18 4.44
N SER A 146 -2.30 21.53 4.08
CA SER A 146 -3.05 20.89 3.01
C SER A 146 -2.37 21.05 1.65
N THR A 147 -1.95 22.26 1.29
CA THR A 147 -1.21 22.53 0.05
C THR A 147 0.07 21.73 0.00
N LYS A 148 0.81 21.67 1.12
CA LYS A 148 2.06 20.90 1.20
C LYS A 148 1.85 19.40 0.96
N LEU A 149 0.76 18.80 1.44
CA LEU A 149 0.42 17.40 1.18
C LEU A 149 0.00 17.16 -0.28
N GLN A 150 -0.70 18.11 -0.89
CA GLN A 150 -1.05 18.06 -2.30
C GLN A 150 0.20 18.13 -3.19
N ASP A 151 1.12 19.06 -2.91
CA ASP A 151 2.39 19.17 -3.61
C ASP A 151 3.22 17.89 -3.47
N LEU A 152 3.22 17.29 -2.26
CA LEU A 152 3.87 16.02 -2.00
C LEU A 152 3.30 14.92 -2.90
N ARG A 153 1.96 14.78 -2.97
CA ARG A 153 1.29 13.79 -3.82
C ARG A 153 1.69 13.93 -5.29
N LEU A 154 1.65 15.16 -5.83
CA LEU A 154 2.02 15.43 -7.22
C LEU A 154 3.50 15.14 -7.49
N SER A 155 4.36 15.52 -6.55
CA SER A 155 5.81 15.25 -6.61
C SER A 155 6.09 13.74 -6.62
N LEU A 156 5.45 12.98 -5.72
CA LEU A 156 5.59 11.54 -5.64
C LEU A 156 5.09 10.83 -6.90
N SER A 157 3.99 11.32 -7.50
CA SER A 157 3.41 10.75 -8.73
C SER A 157 4.40 10.78 -9.88
N SER A 158 5.10 11.90 -10.06
CA SER A 158 6.20 12.01 -11.02
C SER A 158 7.42 11.19 -10.58
N LEU A 159 7.84 11.34 -9.32
CA LEU A 159 9.07 10.78 -8.79
C LEU A 159 9.15 9.24 -8.88
N LEU A 160 8.04 8.59 -8.54
CA LEU A 160 7.88 7.14 -8.48
C LEU A 160 7.27 6.57 -9.77
N LYS A 161 7.08 7.40 -10.81
CA LYS A 161 6.50 7.01 -12.11
C LYS A 161 5.10 6.40 -11.99
N ARG A 162 4.25 7.02 -11.17
CA ARG A 162 2.86 6.60 -10.88
C ARG A 162 1.89 7.69 -11.31
N PRO A 163 1.67 7.88 -12.63
CA PRO A 163 0.99 9.06 -13.15
C PRO A 163 -0.47 9.17 -12.71
N THR A 164 -1.18 8.05 -12.55
CA THR A 164 -2.60 8.05 -12.12
C THR A 164 -2.76 8.53 -10.68
N MET A 165 -1.71 8.49 -9.86
CA MET A 165 -1.74 9.05 -8.50
C MET A 165 -1.97 10.57 -8.47
N SER A 166 -1.71 11.26 -9.59
CA SER A 166 -2.00 12.69 -9.75
C SER A 166 -3.49 13.00 -9.95
N ASP A 167 -4.32 12.02 -10.33
CA ASP A 167 -5.76 12.21 -10.52
C ASP A 167 -6.47 12.47 -9.18
N SER A 168 -7.01 13.67 -9.03
CA SER A 168 -7.73 14.10 -7.83
C SER A 168 -9.11 13.45 -7.67
N SER A 169 -9.62 12.77 -8.70
CA SER A 169 -10.91 12.08 -8.67
C SER A 169 -10.85 10.72 -7.96
N LEU A 170 -9.65 10.17 -7.76
CA LEU A 170 -9.44 8.93 -7.02
C LEU A 170 -9.73 9.11 -5.53
N THR A 171 -9.86 7.99 -4.81
CA THR A 171 -10.26 7.99 -3.40
C THR A 171 -9.08 8.25 -2.46
N HIS A 172 -8.27 9.29 -2.70
CA HIS A 172 -7.19 9.67 -1.79
C HIS A 172 -7.73 9.86 -0.37
N GLU A 173 -7.12 9.18 0.59
CA GLU A 173 -7.60 9.13 1.98
C GLU A 173 -6.75 10.06 2.86
N CYS A 174 -7.38 10.71 3.83
CA CYS A 174 -6.72 11.51 4.86
C CYS A 174 -7.58 11.54 6.12
N TYR A 175 -7.00 11.21 7.25
CA TYR A 175 -7.68 11.10 8.53
C TYR A 175 -6.73 11.44 9.69
N TYR A 176 -7.32 11.96 10.76
CA TYR A 176 -6.67 12.01 12.05
C TYR A 176 -6.71 10.65 12.72
N SER A 177 -5.61 10.27 13.35
CA SER A 177 -5.45 9.04 14.12
C SER A 177 -4.89 9.38 15.48
N ARG A 178 -5.55 8.92 16.54
CA ARG A 178 -5.17 9.18 17.92
C ARG A 178 -5.09 7.87 18.69
N SER A 179 -3.91 7.61 19.24
CA SER A 179 -3.59 6.38 19.99
C SER A 179 -3.08 6.77 21.37
N THR A 180 -3.76 6.32 22.42
CA THR A 180 -3.38 6.59 23.81
C THR A 180 -2.70 5.37 24.44
N LYS A 181 -2.28 5.49 25.71
CA LYS A 181 -1.68 4.37 26.47
C LYS A 181 -2.52 3.09 26.34
N GLY A 182 -1.86 2.01 25.91
CA GLY A 182 -2.47 0.71 25.69
C GLY A 182 -2.78 0.43 24.22
N ALA A 183 -2.84 1.43 23.34
CA ALA A 183 -3.09 1.26 21.92
C ALA A 183 -1.89 0.60 21.21
N PHE A 184 -2.17 -0.29 20.26
CA PHE A 184 -1.23 -0.82 19.28
C PHE A 184 -1.98 -1.09 17.96
N LEU A 185 -1.26 -1.53 16.93
CA LEU A 185 -1.86 -2.01 15.69
C LEU A 185 -1.07 -3.23 15.24
N ASP A 186 -1.74 -4.38 15.17
CA ASP A 186 -1.12 -5.63 14.74
C ASP A 186 -0.50 -5.51 13.34
N ARG A 187 0.43 -6.41 13.03
CA ARG A 187 1.08 -6.44 11.72
C ARG A 187 0.08 -6.61 10.59
N HIS A 188 0.21 -5.75 9.58
CA HIS A 188 -0.63 -5.74 8.39
C HIS A 188 0.11 -5.19 7.17
N MET A 189 -0.58 -5.27 6.04
CA MET A 189 -0.29 -4.54 4.81
C MET A 189 -1.40 -3.51 4.59
N ASP A 190 -1.05 -2.33 4.13
CA ASP A 190 -2.03 -1.29 3.81
C ASP A 190 -2.72 -1.51 2.48
N GLU A 191 -2.02 -2.16 1.55
CA GLU A 191 -2.56 -2.59 0.26
C GLU A 191 -2.12 -4.00 -0.13
N ARG A 192 -2.88 -4.63 -1.03
CA ARG A 192 -2.56 -5.91 -1.65
C ARG A 192 -2.93 -5.89 -3.13
N HIS A 193 -2.42 -6.88 -3.85
CA HIS A 193 -2.91 -7.18 -5.18
C HIS A 193 -4.41 -7.54 -5.14
N GLU A 194 -5.17 -7.03 -6.11
CA GLU A 194 -6.60 -7.24 -6.28
C GLU A 194 -6.98 -8.72 -6.23
N GLU A 195 -6.28 -9.59 -6.96
CA GLU A 195 -6.48 -11.05 -6.92
C GLU A 195 -6.32 -11.71 -5.54
N THR A 196 -5.52 -11.11 -4.67
CA THR A 196 -5.30 -11.64 -3.31
C THR A 196 -6.37 -11.19 -2.31
N LYS A 197 -7.27 -10.28 -2.71
CA LYS A 197 -8.38 -9.78 -1.88
C LYS A 197 -9.68 -10.57 -2.08
N GLY A 198 -9.68 -11.58 -2.94
CA GLY A 198 -10.88 -12.32 -3.36
C GLY A 198 -11.85 -11.44 -4.14
N SER A 199 -13.15 -11.75 -4.07
CA SER A 199 -14.20 -11.12 -4.90
C SER A 199 -14.35 -9.60 -4.73
N ARG A 200 -13.73 -9.00 -3.71
CA ARG A 200 -13.77 -7.56 -3.46
C ARG A 200 -12.60 -6.79 -4.08
N GLY A 201 -11.56 -7.48 -4.55
CA GLY A 201 -10.33 -6.84 -4.98
C GLY A 201 -10.49 -5.87 -6.14
N TRP A 202 -11.41 -6.20 -7.05
CA TRP A 202 -11.68 -5.46 -8.29
C TRP A 202 -12.91 -4.54 -8.21
N LEU A 203 -13.53 -4.37 -7.03
CA LEU A 203 -14.74 -3.56 -6.89
C LEU A 203 -14.49 -2.05 -6.93
N LEU A 204 -13.28 -1.62 -6.56
CA LEU A 204 -12.93 -0.21 -6.45
C LEU A 204 -12.06 0.20 -7.64
N PRO A 205 -12.28 1.39 -8.22
CA PRO A 205 -11.53 1.87 -9.38
C PRO A 205 -10.12 2.36 -9.02
N SER A 206 -9.76 2.37 -7.74
CA SER A 206 -8.47 2.83 -7.26
C SER A 206 -7.99 1.99 -6.08
N ARG A 207 -6.69 2.00 -5.87
CA ARG A 207 -5.97 1.29 -4.81
C ARG A 207 -4.99 2.21 -4.11
N ARG A 208 -4.59 1.85 -2.90
CA ARG A 208 -3.61 2.61 -2.11
C ARG A 208 -2.21 2.40 -2.68
N SER A 209 -1.61 3.48 -3.16
CA SER A 209 -0.27 3.45 -3.75
C SER A 209 0.78 3.73 -2.69
N ILE A 210 0.71 4.89 -2.04
CA ILE A 210 1.67 5.33 -1.01
C ILE A 210 0.94 5.58 0.30
N SER A 211 1.43 4.96 1.36
CA SER A 211 1.00 5.20 2.72
C SER A 211 1.82 6.33 3.31
N TRP A 212 1.17 7.29 3.96
CA TRP A 212 1.85 8.43 4.56
C TRP A 212 1.25 8.81 5.91
N SER A 213 2.09 9.37 6.77
CA SER A 213 1.70 9.86 8.10
C SER A 213 2.59 11.02 8.53
N VAL A 214 1.99 12.14 8.94
CA VAL A 214 2.68 13.21 9.65
C VAL A 214 2.34 13.12 11.13
N TYR A 215 3.36 12.90 11.97
CA TYR A 215 3.16 12.76 13.40
C TYR A 215 2.91 14.12 14.07
N LEU A 216 1.84 14.20 14.85
CA LEU A 216 1.44 15.35 15.66
C LEU A 216 1.64 15.06 17.15
N SER A 217 2.47 14.05 17.47
CA SER A 217 2.60 13.50 18.82
C SER A 217 3.17 14.51 19.82
N ASP A 218 3.16 14.12 21.10
CA ASP A 218 3.75 14.91 22.18
C ASP A 218 5.20 15.33 21.85
N PRO A 219 5.61 16.58 22.12
CA PRO A 219 6.87 17.16 21.64
C PRO A 219 8.13 16.46 22.16
N SER A 220 8.05 15.76 23.30
CA SER A 220 9.15 15.04 23.93
C SER A 220 9.01 13.53 23.77
N TRP A 221 8.67 13.05 22.58
CA TRP A 221 8.46 11.61 22.35
C TRP A 221 9.77 10.83 22.50
N ASP A 222 9.83 9.98 23.53
CA ASP A 222 10.94 9.08 23.79
C ASP A 222 10.48 7.64 23.49
N ALA A 223 11.16 6.97 22.56
CA ALA A 223 10.77 5.66 22.09
C ALA A 223 10.78 4.58 23.18
N GLU A 224 11.69 4.67 24.16
CA GLU A 224 11.82 3.72 25.25
C GLU A 224 10.69 3.90 26.28
N VAL A 225 10.40 5.16 26.61
CA VAL A 225 9.38 5.55 27.59
C VAL A 225 7.97 5.45 27.02
N ASN A 226 7.74 6.03 25.84
CA ASN A 226 6.43 6.17 25.23
C ASN A 226 6.02 4.96 24.39
N GLY A 227 6.96 4.21 23.80
CA GLY A 227 6.65 3.18 22.82
C GLY A 227 6.04 3.77 21.54
N GLY A 228 5.07 3.08 20.93
CA GLY A 228 4.29 3.61 19.80
C GLY A 228 5.05 3.74 18.46
N GLN A 229 6.23 3.13 18.34
CA GLN A 229 7.00 3.12 17.10
C GLN A 229 6.21 2.44 15.98
N LEU A 230 6.38 2.93 14.75
CA LEU A 230 6.00 2.18 13.55
C LEU A 230 7.13 1.18 13.27
N ARG A 231 6.87 -0.10 13.46
CA ARG A 231 7.81 -1.17 13.13
C ARG A 231 7.51 -1.70 11.74
N SER A 232 8.46 -1.59 10.82
CA SER A 232 8.37 -2.18 9.49
C SER A 232 9.25 -3.44 9.37
N PHE A 233 8.98 -4.23 8.33
CA PHE A 233 9.67 -5.49 8.06
C PHE A 233 10.24 -5.55 6.63
N PRO A 234 11.16 -4.66 6.24
CA PRO A 234 11.83 -4.72 4.95
C PRO A 234 12.71 -5.97 4.81
N GLN A 235 13.01 -6.38 3.58
CA GLN A 235 13.90 -7.50 3.31
C GLN A 235 15.37 -7.16 3.63
N ALA A 236 15.99 -7.99 4.49
CA ALA A 236 17.35 -7.74 4.99
C ALA A 236 18.41 -7.78 3.89
N LYS A 237 18.22 -8.67 2.91
CA LYS A 237 19.15 -8.91 1.80
C LYS A 237 18.63 -8.36 0.48
N PHE A 238 17.80 -7.32 0.54
CA PHE A 238 17.48 -6.59 -0.66
C PHE A 238 18.73 -5.82 -1.09
N ASN A 239 19.29 -6.18 -2.25
CA ASN A 239 20.58 -5.66 -2.67
C ASN A 239 20.46 -4.18 -3.07
N GLU A 240 20.63 -3.30 -2.07
CA GLU A 240 20.46 -1.86 -2.21
C GLU A 240 21.39 -1.22 -3.24
N SER A 241 22.56 -1.81 -3.44
CA SER A 241 23.66 -1.22 -4.21
C SER A 241 23.85 -1.85 -5.60
N ALA A 242 22.97 -2.75 -6.05
CA ALA A 242 23.08 -3.35 -7.38
C ALA A 242 22.71 -2.36 -8.51
N PRO A 243 23.56 -2.17 -9.53
CA PRO A 243 23.19 -1.44 -10.75
C PRO A 243 21.95 -2.06 -11.40
N GLY A 244 21.01 -1.22 -11.86
CA GLY A 244 19.77 -1.71 -12.46
C GLY A 244 18.78 -2.27 -11.43
N ARG A 245 18.81 -1.80 -10.18
CA ARG A 245 17.86 -2.21 -9.15
C ARG A 245 16.40 -2.09 -9.61
N LEU A 246 15.61 -3.12 -9.37
CA LEU A 246 14.17 -3.06 -9.54
C LEU A 246 13.53 -2.47 -8.28
N GLU A 247 12.60 -1.54 -8.44
CA GLU A 247 11.84 -0.97 -7.32
C GLU A 247 10.83 -1.99 -6.79
N THR A 248 10.61 -2.00 -5.48
CA THR A 248 9.54 -2.81 -4.85
C THR A 248 8.15 -2.20 -5.10
N GLY A 249 7.10 -2.97 -4.78
CA GLY A 249 5.71 -2.48 -4.79
C GLY A 249 5.01 -2.68 -6.12
N SER A 250 5.57 -2.17 -7.23
CA SER A 250 4.92 -2.25 -8.55
C SER A 250 5.90 -2.35 -9.73
N HIS A 251 5.54 -3.13 -10.76
CA HIS A 251 6.25 -3.19 -12.05
C HIS A 251 5.24 -3.25 -13.21
N ASN A 252 5.27 -2.28 -14.14
CA ASN A 252 4.32 -2.18 -15.25
C ASN A 252 2.85 -2.30 -14.81
N GLY A 253 2.50 -1.64 -13.69
CA GLY A 253 1.18 -1.71 -13.08
C GLY A 253 0.88 -2.98 -12.28
N ASN A 254 1.70 -4.04 -12.43
CA ASN A 254 1.59 -5.29 -11.66
C ASN A 254 2.11 -5.11 -10.25
N LEU A 255 1.35 -5.59 -9.28
CA LEU A 255 1.72 -5.44 -7.87
C LEU A 255 2.61 -6.58 -7.40
N GLN A 256 3.51 -6.23 -6.49
CA GLN A 256 4.32 -7.21 -5.78
C GLN A 256 3.41 -8.08 -4.89
N VAL A 257 3.57 -9.39 -4.96
CA VAL A 257 2.84 -10.36 -4.13
C VAL A 257 3.75 -11.20 -3.25
N GLY A 258 5.07 -11.17 -3.49
CA GLY A 258 6.01 -11.99 -2.75
C GLY A 258 7.47 -11.61 -2.96
N TRP A 259 8.32 -12.51 -2.49
CA TRP A 259 9.76 -12.49 -2.61
C TRP A 259 10.26 -13.84 -3.09
N LEU A 260 11.29 -13.84 -3.93
CA LEU A 260 12.06 -15.01 -4.28
C LEU A 260 13.37 -14.98 -3.49
N MET A 261 13.50 -15.91 -2.55
CA MET A 261 14.61 -16.00 -1.60
C MET A 261 15.76 -16.82 -2.22
N ARG A 262 16.49 -16.22 -3.17
CA ARG A 262 17.55 -16.93 -3.90
C ARG A 262 18.64 -17.43 -2.95
N GLN A 263 18.97 -18.71 -3.07
CA GLN A 263 20.04 -19.33 -2.29
C GLN A 263 21.42 -18.75 -2.67
N HIS A 264 22.44 -19.06 -1.86
CA HIS A 264 23.85 -18.69 -2.12
C HIS A 264 24.17 -17.17 -2.16
N GLY A 265 23.37 -16.35 -1.49
CA GLY A 265 23.71 -14.93 -1.30
C GLY A 265 23.37 -14.03 -2.49
N ALA A 266 22.60 -14.53 -3.46
CA ALA A 266 22.10 -13.74 -4.59
C ALA A 266 21.04 -12.69 -4.20
N GLY A 267 20.69 -12.60 -2.92
CA GLY A 267 19.75 -11.62 -2.37
C GLY A 267 18.29 -12.04 -2.52
N THR A 268 17.39 -11.13 -2.20
CA THR A 268 15.94 -11.31 -2.35
C THR A 268 15.45 -10.52 -3.55
N VAL A 269 14.57 -11.12 -4.36
CA VAL A 269 14.01 -10.48 -5.56
C VAL A 269 12.51 -10.34 -5.40
N PRO A 270 11.89 -9.17 -5.63
CA PRO A 270 10.45 -9.02 -5.55
C PRO A 270 9.76 -9.84 -6.66
N VAL A 271 8.65 -10.47 -6.32
CA VAL A 271 7.82 -11.26 -7.24
C VAL A 271 6.54 -10.50 -7.50
N PHE A 272 6.21 -10.31 -8.78
CA PHE A 272 5.01 -9.61 -9.23
C PHE A 272 4.00 -10.60 -9.78
N LEU A 273 2.72 -10.22 -9.70
CA LEU A 273 1.62 -10.96 -10.29
C LEU A 273 1.05 -10.15 -11.47
N ASP A 274 1.06 -10.76 -12.65
CA ASP A 274 0.28 -10.28 -13.79
C ASP A 274 -1.03 -11.07 -13.84
N SER A 275 -2.16 -10.37 -13.71
CA SER A 275 -3.50 -10.98 -13.67
C SER A 275 -4.11 -11.18 -15.05
N TRP A 276 -3.47 -10.64 -16.08
CA TRP A 276 -4.00 -10.57 -17.45
C TRP A 276 -3.03 -11.16 -18.47
N PHE A 277 -2.20 -12.10 -18.04
CA PHE A 277 -1.28 -12.80 -18.92
C PHE A 277 -2.06 -13.59 -19.98
N LYS A 278 -1.74 -13.34 -21.25
CA LYS A 278 -2.38 -14.03 -22.38
C LYS A 278 -1.82 -15.44 -22.51
N ALA A 279 -2.62 -16.44 -22.15
CA ALA A 279 -2.28 -17.84 -22.36
C ALA A 279 -3.22 -18.47 -23.38
N GLN A 280 -2.69 -19.38 -24.19
CA GLN A 280 -3.51 -20.20 -25.06
C GLN A 280 -4.11 -21.34 -24.23
N SER A 281 -5.44 -21.42 -24.19
CA SER A 281 -6.16 -22.48 -23.51
C SER A 281 -5.88 -23.83 -24.18
N ALA A 282 -5.45 -24.81 -23.39
CA ALA A 282 -5.21 -26.16 -23.88
C ALA A 282 -6.52 -26.88 -24.30
N TYR A 283 -7.68 -26.37 -23.86
CA TYR A 283 -8.98 -26.98 -24.11
C TYR A 283 -9.69 -26.37 -25.31
N THR A 284 -9.71 -25.04 -25.40
CA THR A 284 -10.43 -24.31 -26.46
C THR A 284 -9.52 -23.92 -27.62
N GLY A 285 -8.22 -23.74 -27.36
CA GLY A 285 -7.27 -23.15 -28.30
C GLY A 285 -7.32 -21.63 -28.38
N ASP A 286 -8.26 -21.00 -27.67
CA ASP A 286 -8.45 -19.55 -27.61
C ASP A 286 -7.45 -18.89 -26.66
N ILE A 287 -7.28 -17.58 -26.81
CA ILE A 287 -6.47 -16.78 -25.88
C ILE A 287 -7.35 -16.39 -24.70
N GLU A 288 -6.96 -16.79 -23.50
CA GLU A 288 -7.69 -16.53 -22.26
C GLU A 288 -6.80 -15.73 -21.28
N PRO A 289 -7.40 -14.88 -20.41
CA PRO A 289 -6.66 -14.18 -19.36
C PRO A 289 -6.28 -15.16 -18.25
N HIS A 290 -4.98 -15.23 -17.97
CA HIS A 290 -4.42 -16.03 -16.89
C HIS A 290 -3.63 -15.15 -15.94
N CYS A 291 -3.49 -15.63 -14.71
CA CYS A 291 -2.52 -15.13 -13.76
C CYS A 291 -1.15 -15.77 -14.02
N ILE A 292 -0.06 -15.02 -13.83
CA ILE A 292 1.30 -15.52 -13.83
C ILE A 292 2.18 -14.78 -12.80
N LEU A 293 3.07 -15.51 -12.11
CA LEU A 293 4.10 -14.92 -11.27
C LEU A 293 5.40 -14.76 -12.05
N TYR A 294 6.08 -13.64 -11.82
CA TYR A 294 7.36 -13.37 -12.46
C TYR A 294 8.27 -12.50 -11.61
N VAL A 295 9.55 -12.55 -11.97
CA VAL A 295 10.61 -11.64 -11.50
C VAL A 295 11.19 -10.87 -12.69
N VAL A 296 11.84 -9.74 -12.43
CA VAL A 296 12.47 -8.93 -13.49
C VAL A 296 13.99 -9.07 -13.41
N ASP A 297 14.60 -9.50 -14.52
CA ASP A 297 16.05 -9.48 -14.72
C ASP A 297 16.43 -8.17 -15.42
N LYS A 298 16.77 -7.17 -14.61
CA LYS A 298 17.12 -5.83 -15.09
C LYS A 298 18.42 -5.76 -15.90
N MET A 299 19.33 -6.72 -15.70
CA MET A 299 20.57 -6.77 -16.49
C MET A 299 20.28 -7.17 -17.95
N LYS A 300 19.24 -7.97 -18.15
CA LYS A 300 18.78 -8.41 -19.47
C LYS A 300 17.58 -7.63 -20.00
N ASP A 301 17.06 -6.71 -19.19
CA ASP A 301 15.78 -6.02 -19.43
C ASP A 301 14.66 -7.01 -19.81
N SER A 302 14.52 -8.07 -19.01
CA SER A 302 13.61 -9.18 -19.32
C SER A 302 12.82 -9.62 -18.10
N VAL A 303 11.69 -10.30 -18.33
CA VAL A 303 10.91 -10.97 -17.28
C VAL A 303 11.22 -12.47 -17.28
N GLU A 304 11.36 -13.03 -16.09
CA GLU A 304 11.47 -14.46 -15.86
C GLU A 304 10.19 -14.91 -15.14
N HIS A 305 9.34 -15.65 -15.85
CA HIS A 305 8.18 -16.28 -15.23
C HIS A 305 8.66 -17.37 -14.27
N ILE A 306 8.04 -17.47 -13.10
CA ILE A 306 8.38 -18.49 -12.09
C ILE A 306 7.27 -19.54 -11.93
N THR A 307 6.11 -19.30 -12.55
CA THR A 307 4.97 -20.21 -12.59
C THR A 307 4.47 -20.42 -14.01
N HIS A 308 3.80 -21.54 -14.25
CA HIS A 308 2.91 -21.71 -15.39
C HIS A 308 1.69 -20.78 -15.26
N PRO A 309 1.06 -20.33 -16.37
CA PRO A 309 -0.18 -19.55 -16.30
C PRO A 309 -1.31 -20.33 -15.65
N TRP A 310 -2.12 -19.70 -14.80
CA TRP A 310 -3.30 -20.32 -14.19
C TRP A 310 -4.54 -19.43 -14.25
N VAL A 311 -5.73 -20.03 -14.32
CA VAL A 311 -7.00 -19.27 -14.31
C VAL A 311 -7.43 -19.03 -12.86
N ASN A 312 -7.90 -17.82 -12.57
CA ASN A 312 -8.35 -17.45 -11.22
C ASN A 312 -9.64 -18.20 -10.79
N ASP A 313 -10.49 -18.58 -11.75
CA ASP A 313 -11.70 -19.37 -11.50
C ASP A 313 -11.43 -20.75 -10.88
N VAL A 314 -10.18 -21.23 -10.96
CA VAL A 314 -9.74 -22.48 -10.31
C VAL A 314 -9.75 -22.35 -8.78
N ILE A 315 -9.77 -21.13 -8.24
CA ILE A 315 -9.77 -20.85 -6.81
C ILE A 315 -11.20 -20.89 -6.25
N GLN A 316 -11.83 -22.07 -6.31
CA GLN A 316 -13.15 -22.28 -5.70
C GLN A 316 -13.06 -22.17 -4.17
N GLY A 317 -13.46 -21.02 -3.63
CA GLY A 317 -13.62 -20.81 -2.18
C GLY A 317 -12.38 -20.32 -1.42
N GLY A 318 -11.33 -19.87 -2.13
CA GLY A 318 -10.10 -19.31 -1.53
C GLY A 318 -9.67 -17.98 -2.17
N THR A 319 -8.46 -17.53 -1.86
CA THR A 319 -7.80 -16.38 -2.52
C THR A 319 -6.60 -16.82 -3.36
N ALA A 320 -6.14 -15.99 -4.31
CA ALA A 320 -4.89 -16.23 -5.05
C ALA A 320 -3.70 -16.43 -4.10
N ALA A 321 -3.64 -15.68 -3.01
CA ALA A 321 -2.62 -15.82 -1.97
C ALA A 321 -2.61 -17.24 -1.36
N ASP A 322 -3.77 -17.75 -0.96
CA ASP A 322 -3.89 -19.09 -0.37
C ASP A 322 -3.51 -20.18 -1.37
N TYR A 323 -3.99 -20.06 -2.61
CA TYR A 323 -3.66 -20.99 -3.68
C TYR A 323 -2.16 -21.07 -3.94
N ILE A 324 -1.50 -19.92 -4.14
CA ILE A 324 -0.05 -19.86 -4.39
C ILE A 324 0.72 -20.43 -3.19
N LYS A 325 0.36 -20.04 -1.95
CA LYS A 325 1.02 -20.52 -0.72
C LYS A 325 0.92 -22.04 -0.60
N MET A 326 -0.27 -22.60 -0.82
CA MET A 326 -0.49 -24.05 -0.75
C MET A 326 0.30 -24.79 -1.82
N ARG A 327 0.31 -24.30 -3.06
CA ARG A 327 1.08 -24.91 -4.16
C ARG A 327 2.58 -24.85 -3.93
N ALA A 328 3.11 -23.74 -3.42
CA ALA A 328 4.52 -23.63 -3.08
C ALA A 328 4.93 -24.69 -2.04
N LEU A 329 4.13 -24.85 -0.98
CA LEU A 329 4.38 -25.84 0.07
C LEU A 329 4.25 -27.29 -0.44
N GLU A 330 3.24 -27.57 -1.27
CA GLU A 330 3.05 -28.90 -1.87
C GLU A 330 4.24 -29.29 -2.75
N GLU A 331 4.69 -28.39 -3.62
CA GLU A 331 5.75 -28.64 -4.60
C GLU A 331 7.15 -28.66 -3.96
N GLU A 332 7.39 -27.87 -2.90
CA GLU A 332 8.62 -27.95 -2.08
C GLU A 332 8.79 -29.35 -1.45
N ASN A 333 7.70 -29.96 -1.01
CA ASN A 333 7.75 -31.26 -0.31
C ASN A 333 7.90 -32.48 -1.24
N GLN A 334 7.74 -32.31 -2.56
CA GLN A 334 7.85 -33.40 -3.55
C GLN A 334 9.30 -33.70 -3.96
N ARG A 335 10.17 -34.06 -3.00
CA ARG A 335 11.63 -34.21 -3.22
C ARG A 335 12.06 -35.29 -4.22
N ASP A 336 11.20 -36.25 -4.57
CA ASP A 336 11.61 -37.49 -5.27
C ASP A 336 10.86 -37.78 -6.58
N ARG A 337 9.96 -36.90 -7.04
CA ARG A 337 9.26 -37.14 -8.32
C ARG A 337 9.99 -36.48 -9.48
N LYS A 338 10.64 -37.32 -10.29
CA LYS A 338 11.21 -37.00 -11.63
C LYS A 338 10.14 -36.64 -12.67
N THR A 339 9.01 -36.05 -12.27
CA THR A 339 7.90 -35.77 -13.18
C THR A 339 8.01 -34.36 -13.71
N GLU A 340 8.80 -34.19 -14.77
CA GLU A 340 8.77 -33.01 -15.65
C GLU A 340 7.41 -32.83 -16.36
N SER A 341 6.40 -33.68 -16.09
CA SER A 341 5.15 -33.75 -16.86
C SER A 341 3.86 -33.57 -16.05
N ASP A 342 3.89 -33.33 -14.75
CA ASP A 342 2.70 -33.43 -13.89
C ASP A 342 2.25 -32.06 -13.33
N GLY A 343 1.90 -31.13 -14.23
CA GLY A 343 0.99 -30.01 -13.94
C GLY A 343 1.26 -29.16 -12.70
N GLY A 344 2.54 -28.92 -12.35
CA GLY A 344 2.93 -28.02 -11.27
C GLY A 344 2.51 -26.57 -11.55
N LEU A 345 2.33 -25.77 -10.50
CA LEU A 345 2.18 -24.32 -10.62
C LEU A 345 3.54 -23.68 -10.89
N PHE A 346 4.57 -24.02 -10.12
CA PHE A 346 5.89 -23.45 -10.31
C PHE A 346 6.63 -24.15 -11.45
N ILE A 347 7.35 -23.38 -12.27
CA ILE A 347 8.12 -23.91 -13.41
C ILE A 347 9.25 -24.83 -12.92
N THR A 348 9.80 -24.54 -11.74
CA THR A 348 10.82 -25.36 -11.10
C THR A 348 10.52 -25.54 -9.62
N GLN A 349 10.96 -26.67 -9.06
CA GLN A 349 10.89 -26.91 -7.61
C GLN A 349 11.70 -25.89 -6.81
N GLU A 350 12.79 -25.36 -7.39
CA GLU A 350 13.57 -24.29 -6.79
C GLU A 350 12.73 -23.01 -6.60
N PHE A 351 11.93 -22.63 -7.59
CA PHE A 351 11.02 -21.49 -7.43
C PHE A 351 9.96 -21.73 -6.37
N ALA A 352 9.35 -22.92 -6.32
CA ALA A 352 8.39 -23.25 -5.26
C ALA A 352 9.03 -23.15 -3.86
N ARG A 353 10.23 -23.73 -3.70
CA ARG A 353 10.99 -23.73 -2.44
C ARG A 353 11.44 -22.34 -2.02
N ASP A 354 11.83 -21.48 -2.95
CA ASP A 354 12.41 -20.17 -2.64
C ASP A 354 11.35 -19.04 -2.62
N PHE A 355 10.14 -19.28 -3.13
CA PHE A 355 9.06 -18.31 -3.11
C PHE A 355 8.49 -18.11 -1.69
N ARG A 356 8.31 -16.85 -1.29
CA ARG A 356 7.66 -16.44 -0.06
C ARG A 356 6.60 -15.39 -0.36
N LEU A 357 5.38 -15.66 0.07
CA LEU A 357 4.30 -14.70 -0.03
C LEU A 357 4.61 -13.48 0.85
N LEU A 358 4.31 -12.28 0.35
CA LEU A 358 4.61 -11.04 1.06
C LEU A 358 3.77 -10.92 2.33
N GLU A 359 2.51 -11.35 2.27
CA GLU A 359 1.58 -11.34 3.38
C GLU A 359 1.22 -12.75 3.83
N ASP A 360 1.73 -13.17 4.99
CA ASP A 360 1.36 -14.42 5.65
C ASP A 360 0.68 -14.13 6.99
N ARG A 361 -0.61 -13.76 6.94
CA ARG A 361 -1.40 -13.36 8.12
C ARG A 361 -1.43 -14.43 9.21
N GLU A 362 -1.49 -15.70 8.82
CA GLU A 362 -1.52 -16.81 9.76
C GLU A 362 -0.20 -16.86 10.54
N SER A 363 0.93 -16.78 9.82
CA SER A 363 2.25 -16.73 10.43
C SER A 363 2.44 -15.49 11.31
N TRP A 364 1.93 -14.33 10.89
CA TRP A 364 2.00 -13.09 11.66
C TRP A 364 1.14 -13.13 12.93
N ALA A 365 -0.06 -13.70 12.86
CA ALA A 365 -0.92 -13.91 14.01
C ALA A 365 -0.28 -14.87 15.03
N ALA A 366 0.59 -15.77 14.58
CA ALA A 366 1.43 -16.62 15.44
C ALA A 366 2.68 -15.91 15.99
N GLY A 367 2.92 -14.65 15.61
CA GLY A 367 4.04 -13.82 16.07
C GLY A 367 5.34 -13.97 15.27
N ASN A 368 5.36 -14.80 14.21
CA ASN A 368 6.54 -14.96 13.36
C ASN A 368 6.75 -13.72 12.49
N GLN A 369 8.00 -13.33 12.25
CA GLN A 369 8.32 -12.24 11.31
C GLN A 369 8.18 -12.70 9.85
N PRO A 370 7.98 -11.79 8.87
CA PRO A 370 8.07 -12.15 7.46
C PRO A 370 9.44 -12.76 7.13
N ASP A 371 9.46 -13.83 6.34
CA ASP A 371 10.70 -14.53 5.99
C ASP A 371 11.71 -13.58 5.32
N GLY A 372 12.97 -13.65 5.77
CA GLY A 372 14.05 -12.82 5.25
C GLY A 372 14.05 -11.35 5.67
N SER A 373 13.02 -10.91 6.39
CA SER A 373 12.90 -9.53 6.85
C SER A 373 13.76 -9.22 8.07
N ILE A 374 13.98 -7.92 8.30
CA ILE A 374 14.48 -7.36 9.56
C ILE A 374 13.45 -6.40 10.13
N ALA A 375 13.40 -6.26 11.45
CA ALA A 375 12.55 -5.27 12.09
C ALA A 375 13.23 -3.90 12.12
N GLU A 376 12.55 -2.87 11.64
CA GLU A 376 13.02 -1.48 11.68
C GLU A 376 11.99 -0.57 12.36
N ASP A 377 12.42 0.13 13.41
CA ASP A 377 11.54 0.97 14.20
C ASP A 377 11.68 2.44 13.81
N THR A 378 10.58 3.05 13.37
CA THR A 378 10.46 4.49 13.09
C THR A 378 9.76 5.19 14.25
N VAL A 379 10.47 6.13 14.89
CA VAL A 379 9.96 6.89 16.04
C VAL A 379 8.94 7.94 15.57
N PRO A 380 7.77 8.09 16.24
CA PRO A 380 6.74 9.03 15.83
C PRO A 380 7.05 10.48 16.23
N LEU A 381 8.15 11.02 15.68
CA LEU A 381 8.65 12.35 15.99
C LEU A 381 7.68 13.43 15.51
N ARG A 382 7.30 14.35 16.40
CA ARG A 382 6.42 15.48 16.10
C ARG A 382 6.89 16.26 14.86
N GLY A 383 5.95 16.59 13.97
CA GLY A 383 6.18 17.28 12.71
C GLY A 383 6.90 16.45 11.63
N SER A 384 7.28 15.19 11.91
CA SER A 384 7.93 14.33 10.90
C SER A 384 6.92 13.64 10.00
N LEU A 385 7.23 13.60 8.70
CA LEU A 385 6.53 12.83 7.69
C LEU A 385 7.17 11.44 7.61
N VAL A 386 6.32 10.41 7.56
CA VAL A 386 6.70 9.03 7.28
C VAL A 386 5.96 8.56 6.05
N MET A 387 6.66 7.87 5.15
CA MET A 387 6.11 7.35 3.90
C MET A 387 6.68 5.98 3.58
N PHE A 388 5.87 5.14 2.95
CA PHE A 388 6.28 3.86 2.40
C PHE A 388 5.30 3.41 1.32
N ASP A 389 5.73 2.46 0.50
CA ASP A 389 4.87 1.83 -0.49
C ASP A 389 3.83 0.93 0.19
N SER A 390 2.55 1.16 -0.09
CA SER A 390 1.45 0.48 0.60
C SER A 390 1.41 -1.03 0.33
N VAL A 391 2.01 -1.47 -0.78
CA VAL A 391 2.01 -2.85 -1.26
C VAL A 391 3.26 -3.59 -0.81
N SER A 392 4.40 -2.94 -0.55
CA SER A 392 5.66 -3.67 -0.30
C SER A 392 6.12 -3.76 1.16
N VAL A 393 5.52 -2.99 2.07
CA VAL A 393 6.03 -2.86 3.45
C VAL A 393 5.05 -3.41 4.49
N PRO A 394 5.25 -4.66 4.97
CA PRO A 394 4.59 -5.14 6.17
C PRO A 394 5.00 -4.29 7.36
N HIS A 395 4.05 -3.91 8.20
CA HIS A 395 4.32 -3.05 9.34
C HIS A 395 3.28 -3.21 10.45
N GLU A 396 3.65 -2.77 11.65
CA GLU A 396 2.82 -2.75 12.85
C GLU A 396 3.09 -1.47 13.65
N VAL A 397 2.16 -1.08 14.54
CA VAL A 397 2.40 0.00 15.51
C VAL A 397 2.58 -0.63 16.88
N LEU A 398 3.76 -0.46 17.46
CA LEU A 398 4.08 -0.99 18.78
C LEU A 398 3.21 -0.36 19.87
N LEU A 399 3.11 -1.04 21.00
CA LEU A 399 2.34 -0.60 22.16
C LEU A 399 2.73 0.82 22.60
N VAL A 400 1.75 1.72 22.68
CA VAL A 400 1.90 3.02 23.34
C VAL A 400 1.91 2.80 24.86
N LYS A 401 3.06 2.98 25.48
CA LYS A 401 3.28 2.82 26.93
C LYS A 401 2.91 4.08 27.72
N ALA A 402 3.11 5.26 27.13
CA ALA A 402 2.85 6.56 27.74
C ALA A 402 2.64 7.66 26.68
N GLY A 403 1.97 8.75 27.05
CA GLY A 403 1.68 9.88 26.15
C GLY A 403 0.52 9.63 25.18
N THR A 404 0.36 10.55 24.23
CA THR A 404 -0.63 10.44 23.15
C THR A 404 0.06 10.49 21.79
N ARG A 405 -0.02 9.39 21.05
CA ARG A 405 0.46 9.30 19.66
C ARG A 405 -0.66 9.79 18.74
N THR A 406 -0.50 11.01 18.24
CA THR A 406 -1.41 11.61 17.25
C THR A 406 -0.73 11.68 15.91
N ALA A 407 -1.47 11.42 14.84
CA ALA A 407 -1.00 11.53 13.46
C ALA A 407 -2.09 12.07 12.54
N LEU A 408 -1.68 12.83 11.54
CA LEU A 408 -2.42 13.03 10.30
C LEU A 408 -1.92 11.97 9.32
N ALA A 409 -2.77 11.02 8.94
CA ALA A 409 -2.37 9.88 8.13
C ALA A 409 -3.30 9.70 6.93
N GLY A 410 -2.82 9.01 5.91
CA GLY A 410 -3.59 8.82 4.70
C GLY A 410 -2.93 7.89 3.70
N TRP A 411 -3.62 7.74 2.58
CA TRP A 411 -3.15 6.99 1.43
C TRP A 411 -3.32 7.84 0.19
N PHE A 412 -2.25 7.96 -0.60
CA PHE A 412 -2.39 8.41 -1.97
C PHE A 412 -2.77 7.22 -2.83
N HIS A 413 -3.84 7.38 -3.60
CA HIS A 413 -4.40 6.32 -4.43
C HIS A 413 -3.86 6.41 -5.85
N GLU A 414 -3.79 5.27 -6.51
CA GLU A 414 -3.59 5.16 -7.96
C GLU A 414 -4.73 4.33 -8.56
N GLU A 415 -4.95 4.41 -9.86
CA GLU A 415 -5.91 3.54 -10.53
C GLU A 415 -5.55 2.07 -10.33
N THR A 416 -6.56 1.22 -10.13
CA THR A 416 -6.38 -0.23 -10.24
C THR A 416 -6.00 -0.60 -11.67
N GLN A 417 -5.42 -1.78 -11.87
CA GLN A 417 -5.22 -2.28 -13.23
C GLN A 417 -6.55 -2.33 -13.98
N ARG A 418 -6.55 -1.85 -15.22
CA ARG A 418 -7.70 -1.97 -16.11
C ARG A 418 -7.67 -3.35 -16.76
N PHE A 419 -8.84 -3.93 -16.96
CA PHE A 419 -8.98 -5.09 -17.82
C PHE A 419 -8.48 -4.73 -19.22
N PRO A 420 -7.55 -5.49 -19.83
CA PRO A 420 -7.02 -5.13 -21.13
C PRO A 420 -8.11 -5.20 -22.21
N GLU A 421 -8.27 -4.12 -22.96
CA GLU A 421 -9.36 -3.99 -23.95
C GLU A 421 -9.21 -4.99 -25.11
N ASP A 422 -7.99 -5.44 -25.37
CA ASP A 422 -7.66 -6.38 -26.44
C ASP A 422 -8.14 -7.82 -26.19
N PHE A 423 -8.65 -8.13 -24.99
CA PHE A 423 -9.42 -9.36 -24.74
C PHE A 423 -10.87 -9.30 -25.27
N TYR A 424 -11.39 -8.12 -25.62
CA TYR A 424 -12.72 -8.02 -26.25
C TYR A 424 -12.68 -8.24 -27.78
N ASP A 425 -11.51 -8.12 -28.39
CA ASP A 425 -11.31 -8.22 -29.84
C ASP A 425 -10.93 -9.64 -30.33
N SER A 426 -10.65 -10.56 -29.39
CA SER A 426 -10.35 -11.98 -29.63
C SER A 426 -11.61 -12.84 -29.48
#